data_AF-A0A3A8ZYI7-F1
#
_entry.id   AF-A0A3A8ZYI7-F1
#
_cell.length_a   1.000
_cell.length_b   1.000
_cell.length_c   1.000
_cell.angle_alpha   90.00
_cell.angle_beta   90.00
_cell.angle_gamma   90.00
#
_symmetry.space_group_name_H-M   'P 1'
#
loop_
_entity.id
_entity.type
_entity.pdbx_description
1 polymer ?
#
loop_
_entity_poly.entity_id
_entity_poly.type
_entity_poly.pdbx_seq_one_letter_code
_entity_poly.pdbx_strand_id
1 'polypeptide(L)'
;MIDMERRDDIDIAKGIGIILVVWAHAHGPATNFITQFHMPFFFFISGMLYSSENCSGKEYIIHKSKSLLLPFWWWNLFFYLLYFVLFYWGKWSAFVFGKEIIDIFLTVEKVPFLGATWFLTALFQVSVIIHLAIRGFRKNKYGDFALLGMGATVCALGFAIDFPHRISRTMVCSFFYISGYLYNKIYGLVWEKGQKLSGHSQEGFSLS
;
A
#
# COMPACT_ATOMS: atom_id res chain seq x y z
N MET A 1 -17.94 -19.77 -7.38
CA MET A 1 -16.65 -19.04 -7.38
C MET A 1 -16.98 -17.70 -8.00
N ILE A 2 -17.18 -16.66 -7.19
CA ILE A 2 -17.63 -15.36 -7.70
C ILE A 2 -16.42 -14.70 -8.34
N ASP A 3 -16.42 -14.66 -9.67
CA ASP A 3 -15.43 -13.93 -10.44
C ASP A 3 -15.64 -12.44 -10.13
N MET A 4 -14.79 -11.88 -9.26
CA MET A 4 -14.77 -10.44 -9.05
C MET A 4 -14.26 -9.86 -10.37
N GLU A 5 -15.18 -9.31 -11.17
CA GLU A 5 -14.87 -8.70 -12.46
C GLU A 5 -13.64 -7.79 -12.31
N ARG A 6 -12.54 -8.25 -12.90
CA ARG A 6 -11.23 -7.63 -12.78
C ARG A 6 -11.31 -6.26 -13.44
N ARG A 7 -11.01 -5.21 -12.68
CA ARG A 7 -11.00 -3.84 -13.20
C ARG A 7 -9.72 -3.57 -13.96
N ASP A 8 -9.76 -3.88 -15.26
CA ASP A 8 -8.65 -3.68 -16.19
C ASP A 8 -8.12 -2.23 -16.17
N ASP A 9 -9.00 -1.24 -15.98
CA ASP A 9 -8.63 0.16 -15.87
C ASP A 9 -7.73 0.44 -14.65
N ILE A 10 -8.06 -0.13 -13.49
CA ILE A 10 -7.26 0.00 -12.27
C ILE A 10 -5.93 -0.75 -12.43
N ASP A 11 -5.93 -1.91 -13.07
CA ASP A 11 -4.72 -2.70 -13.27
C ASP A 11 -3.77 -2.06 -14.28
N ILE A 12 -4.29 -1.48 -15.37
CA ILE A 12 -3.53 -0.65 -16.30
C ILE A 12 -2.93 0.55 -15.57
N ALA A 13 -3.73 1.27 -14.76
CA ALA A 13 -3.25 2.42 -14.01
C ALA A 13 -2.12 2.05 -13.03
N LYS A 14 -2.25 0.93 -12.31
CA LYS A 14 -1.17 0.40 -11.46
C LYS A 14 0.06 0.01 -12.27
N GLY A 15 -0.11 -0.62 -13.43
CA GLY A 15 0.99 -0.97 -14.34
C GLY A 15 1.77 0.26 -14.78
N ILE A 16 1.07 1.32 -15.21
CA ILE A 16 1.67 2.62 -15.53
C ILE A 16 2.40 3.19 -14.31
N GLY A 17 1.78 3.13 -13.12
CA GLY A 17 2.42 3.55 -11.88
C GLY A 17 3.74 2.82 -11.60
N ILE A 18 3.80 1.51 -11.87
CA ILE A 18 5.03 0.70 -11.65
C ILE A 18 6.10 1.11 -12.64
N ILE A 19 5.75 1.35 -13.91
CA ILE A 19 6.67 1.86 -14.92
C ILE A 19 7.26 3.21 -14.47
N LEU A 20 6.42 4.10 -13.92
CA LEU A 20 6.87 5.40 -13.40
C LEU A 20 7.82 5.26 -12.18
N VAL A 21 7.60 4.27 -11.31
CA VAL A 21 8.53 3.96 -10.20
C VAL A 21 9.90 3.57 -10.76
N VAL A 22 9.93 2.65 -11.73
CA VAL A 22 11.17 2.19 -12.35
C VAL A 22 11.86 3.36 -13.06
N TRP A 23 11.12 4.18 -13.80
CA TRP A 23 11.63 5.37 -14.48
C TRP A 23 12.30 6.37 -13.53
N ALA A 24 11.64 6.67 -12.40
CA ALA A 24 12.18 7.58 -11.39
C ALA A 24 13.46 7.03 -10.74
N HIS A 25 13.51 5.71 -10.48
CA HIS A 25 14.70 5.07 -9.93
C HIS A 25 15.84 4.89 -10.94
N ALA A 26 15.53 4.86 -12.24
CA ALA A 26 16.50 4.89 -13.32
C ALA A 26 17.01 6.31 -13.64
N HIS A 27 16.62 7.33 -12.86
CA HIS A 27 16.97 8.73 -13.08
C HIS A 27 16.58 9.26 -14.47
N GLY A 28 15.44 8.81 -14.99
CA GLY A 28 14.93 9.29 -16.28
C GLY A 28 14.55 10.78 -16.24
N PRO A 29 14.35 11.42 -17.41
CA PRO A 29 13.81 12.78 -17.52
C PRO A 29 12.54 12.98 -16.68
N ALA A 30 12.36 14.19 -16.13
CA ALA A 30 11.22 14.55 -15.29
C ALA A 30 11.05 13.74 -13.99
N THR A 31 12.10 13.05 -13.51
CA THR A 31 12.07 12.30 -12.23
C THR A 31 11.57 13.15 -11.07
N ASN A 32 11.98 14.42 -10.95
CA ASN A 32 11.52 15.30 -9.88
C ASN A 32 9.98 15.41 -9.85
N PHE A 33 9.35 15.59 -11.00
CA PHE A 33 7.90 15.64 -11.11
C PHE A 33 7.24 14.29 -10.79
N ILE A 34 7.77 13.19 -11.37
CA ILE A 34 7.24 11.84 -11.13
C ILE A 34 7.31 11.47 -9.64
N THR A 35 8.40 11.86 -8.96
CA THR A 35 8.58 11.59 -7.53
C THR A 35 7.57 12.25 -6.61
N GLN A 36 6.87 13.29 -7.08
CA GLN A 36 5.86 13.98 -6.29
C GLN A 36 4.54 13.20 -6.17
N PHE A 37 4.19 12.35 -7.14
CA PHE A 37 2.86 11.75 -7.18
C PHE A 37 2.82 10.22 -7.27
N HIS A 38 3.86 9.54 -7.77
CA HIS A 38 3.75 8.09 -7.99
C HIS A 38 3.47 7.30 -6.70
N MET A 39 4.04 7.70 -5.55
CA MET A 39 3.75 7.09 -4.26
C MET A 39 2.33 7.43 -3.77
N PRO A 40 1.93 8.71 -3.66
CA PRO A 40 0.55 9.10 -3.38
C PRO A 40 -0.49 8.35 -4.23
N PHE A 41 -0.22 8.16 -5.52
CA PHE A 41 -1.09 7.44 -6.45
C PHE A 41 -1.36 6.01 -5.98
N PHE A 42 -0.34 5.23 -5.63
CA PHE A 42 -0.56 3.86 -5.15
C PHE A 42 -1.30 3.78 -3.83
N PHE A 43 -1.07 4.73 -2.92
CA PHE A 43 -1.80 4.80 -1.66
C PHE A 43 -3.27 5.14 -1.90
N PHE A 44 -3.56 6.08 -2.79
CA PHE A 44 -4.92 6.42 -3.21
C PHE A 44 -5.64 5.22 -3.81
N ILE A 45 -5.06 4.55 -4.81
CA ILE A 45 -5.63 3.33 -5.41
C ILE A 45 -5.83 2.23 -4.36
N SER A 46 -4.91 2.06 -3.43
CA SER A 46 -5.03 1.06 -2.36
C SER A 46 -6.15 1.39 -1.37
N GLY A 47 -6.39 2.68 -1.11
CA GLY A 47 -7.54 3.16 -0.36
C GLY A 47 -8.85 2.96 -1.11
N MET A 48 -8.87 3.21 -2.43
CA MET A 48 -10.04 2.94 -3.28
C MET A 48 -10.43 1.47 -3.26
N LEU A 49 -9.44 0.58 -3.28
CA LEU A 49 -9.64 -0.88 -3.23
C LEU A 49 -9.83 -1.40 -1.80
N TYR A 50 -9.95 -0.52 -0.81
CA TYR A 50 -10.25 -0.92 0.55
C TYR A 50 -11.65 -1.56 0.58
N SER A 51 -11.67 -2.85 0.95
CA SER A 51 -12.90 -3.58 1.24
C SER A 51 -12.70 -4.29 2.57
N SER A 52 -13.50 -3.93 3.57
CA SER A 52 -13.39 -4.52 4.91
C SER A 52 -14.74 -4.71 5.60
N GLU A 53 -15.86 -4.53 4.89
CA GLU A 53 -17.18 -4.54 5.54
C GLU A 53 -17.51 -5.90 6.18
N ASN A 54 -16.90 -6.99 5.70
CA ASN A 54 -17.18 -8.35 6.16
C ASN A 54 -16.00 -9.10 6.82
N CYS A 55 -14.80 -8.51 6.91
CA CYS A 55 -13.63 -9.20 7.47
C CYS A 55 -13.37 -8.84 8.94
N SER A 56 -12.95 -9.83 9.73
CA SER A 56 -12.44 -9.56 11.08
C SER A 56 -11.15 -8.73 11.01
N GLY A 57 -10.84 -7.95 12.05
CA GLY A 57 -9.67 -7.06 12.02
C GLY A 57 -8.36 -7.84 11.88
N LYS A 58 -8.33 -9.04 12.48
CA LYS A 58 -7.20 -9.97 12.36
C LYS A 58 -7.04 -10.50 10.93
N GLU A 59 -8.14 -10.88 10.30
CA GLU A 59 -8.14 -11.41 8.93
C GLU A 59 -7.66 -10.36 7.92
N TYR A 60 -8.10 -9.11 8.06
CA TYR A 60 -7.60 -8.00 7.25
C TYR A 60 -6.07 -7.85 7.36
N ILE A 61 -5.55 -7.85 8.59
CA ILE A 61 -4.10 -7.75 8.85
C ILE A 61 -3.37 -8.93 8.22
N ILE A 62 -3.84 -10.16 8.41
CA ILE A 62 -3.22 -11.37 7.84
C ILE A 62 -3.18 -11.30 6.31
N HIS A 63 -4.28 -10.89 5.66
CA HIS A 63 -4.32 -10.73 4.22
C HIS A 63 -3.32 -9.67 3.75
N LYS A 64 -3.28 -8.50 4.40
CA LYS A 64 -2.33 -7.44 4.05
C LYS A 64 -0.88 -7.87 4.27
N SER A 65 -0.58 -8.56 5.37
CA SER A 65 0.76 -9.12 5.64
C SER A 65 1.19 -10.08 4.52
N LYS A 66 0.33 -11.02 4.11
CA LYS A 66 0.65 -11.94 3.02
C LYS A 66 0.83 -11.23 1.67
N SER A 67 0.05 -10.18 1.40
CA SER A 67 0.13 -9.46 0.12
C SER A 67 1.27 -8.44 0.03
N LEU A 68 1.76 -7.92 1.16
CA LEU A 68 2.73 -6.81 1.19
C LEU A 68 4.04 -7.19 1.89
N LEU A 69 3.97 -7.72 3.12
CA LEU A 69 5.16 -8.05 3.92
C LEU A 69 5.88 -9.29 3.40
N LEU A 70 5.13 -10.31 2.96
CA LEU A 70 5.75 -11.52 2.43
C LEU A 70 6.57 -11.23 1.15
N PRO A 71 6.05 -10.51 0.13
CA PRO A 71 6.89 -10.08 -1.00
C PRO A 71 8.06 -9.20 -0.58
N PHE A 72 7.86 -8.29 0.38
CA PHE A 72 8.93 -7.45 0.90
C PHE A 72 10.09 -8.29 1.47
N TRP A 73 9.80 -9.23 2.38
CA TRP A 73 10.81 -10.07 3.01
C TRP A 73 11.45 -11.03 2.02
N TRP A 74 10.65 -11.65 1.14
CA TRP A 74 11.18 -12.59 0.14
C TRP A 74 12.24 -11.92 -0.74
N TRP A 75 11.91 -10.77 -1.32
CA TRP A 75 12.84 -10.06 -2.19
C TRP A 75 14.02 -9.47 -1.42
N ASN A 76 13.79 -8.85 -0.26
CA ASN A 76 14.89 -8.29 0.52
C ASN A 76 15.85 -9.35 1.04
N LEU A 77 15.38 -10.48 1.57
CA LEU A 77 16.27 -11.53 2.03
C LEU A 77 17.02 -12.20 0.86
N PHE A 78 16.35 -12.42 -0.27
CA PHE A 78 17.00 -12.97 -1.46
C PHE A 78 18.12 -12.07 -1.99
N PHE A 79 17.85 -10.78 -2.19
CA PHE A 79 18.86 -9.83 -2.67
C PHE A 79 19.89 -9.48 -1.60
N TYR A 80 19.56 -9.65 -0.32
CA TYR A 80 20.52 -9.47 0.77
C TYR A 80 21.61 -10.52 0.71
N LEU A 81 21.25 -11.78 0.49
CA LEU A 81 22.24 -12.86 0.29
C LEU A 81 23.15 -12.56 -0.90
N LEU A 82 22.60 -12.08 -2.01
CA LEU A 82 23.37 -11.67 -3.18
C LEU A 82 24.31 -10.48 -2.88
N TYR A 83 23.80 -9.44 -2.22
CA TYR A 83 24.58 -8.28 -1.80
C TYR A 83 25.73 -8.68 -0.86
N PHE A 84 25.45 -9.55 0.10
CA PHE A 84 26.46 -10.04 1.03
C PHE A 84 27.59 -10.79 0.32
N VAL A 85 27.25 -11.70 -0.59
CA VAL A 85 28.24 -12.44 -1.40
C VAL A 85 29.09 -11.51 -2.25
N LEU A 86 28.49 -10.50 -2.88
CA LEU A 86 29.21 -9.61 -3.81
C LEU A 86 30.13 -8.60 -3.09
N PHE A 87 29.72 -8.07 -1.93
CA PHE A 87 30.39 -6.93 -1.30
C PHE A 87 31.14 -7.27 -0.01
N TYR A 88 30.84 -8.39 0.64
CA TYR A 88 31.46 -8.81 1.90
C TYR A 88 32.33 -10.07 1.78
N TRP A 89 32.60 -10.52 0.55
CA TRP A 89 33.49 -11.67 0.31
C TRP A 89 34.87 -11.43 0.93
N GLY A 90 35.26 -12.25 1.90
CA GLY A 90 36.54 -12.16 2.61
C GLY A 90 36.63 -11.11 3.73
N LYS A 91 35.57 -10.33 4.00
CA LYS A 91 35.50 -9.33 5.10
C LYS A 91 34.23 -9.49 5.96
N TRP A 92 33.84 -10.73 6.21
CA TRP A 92 32.58 -11.06 6.86
C TRP A 92 32.62 -10.93 8.39
N SER A 93 31.52 -10.41 8.95
CA SER A 93 31.21 -10.42 10.38
C SER A 93 29.82 -11.01 10.58
N ALA A 94 29.74 -12.14 11.29
CA ALA A 94 28.46 -12.80 11.58
C ALA A 94 27.48 -11.89 12.36
N PHE A 95 28.02 -10.98 13.18
CA PHE A 95 27.21 -10.01 13.92
C PHE A 95 26.54 -9.00 12.98
N VAL A 96 27.30 -8.42 12.04
CA VAL A 96 26.75 -7.48 11.05
C VAL A 96 25.72 -8.20 10.18
N PHE A 97 26.03 -9.44 9.76
CA PHE A 97 25.12 -10.23 8.95
C PHE A 97 23.76 -10.47 9.63
N GLY A 98 23.79 -10.90 10.89
CA GLY A 98 22.58 -11.17 11.67
C GLY A 98 21.79 -9.91 12.01
N LYS A 99 22.48 -8.80 12.30
CA LYS A 99 21.83 -7.51 12.57
C LYS A 99 21.02 -7.03 11.37
N GLU A 100 21.60 -7.03 10.17
CA GLU A 100 20.91 -6.56 8.96
C GLU A 100 19.70 -7.45 8.61
N ILE A 101 19.78 -8.76 8.87
CA ILE A 101 18.61 -9.66 8.75
C ILE A 101 17.50 -9.22 9.71
N ILE A 102 17.83 -8.95 10.98
CA ILE A 102 16.86 -8.49 11.97
C ILE A 102 16.24 -7.16 11.53
N ASP A 103 17.05 -6.21 11.06
CA ASP A 103 16.57 -4.89 10.62
C ASP A 103 15.64 -5.01 9.39
N ILE A 104 15.92 -5.93 8.46
CA ILE A 104 15.03 -6.27 7.34
C ILE A 104 13.74 -6.92 7.84
N PHE A 105 13.82 -7.89 8.76
CA PHE A 105 12.63 -8.55 9.31
C PHE A 105 11.72 -7.57 10.06
N LEU A 106 12.31 -6.66 10.85
CA LEU A 106 11.62 -5.58 11.55
C LEU A 106 11.15 -4.46 10.62
N THR A 107 11.41 -4.57 9.31
CA THR A 107 11.01 -3.59 8.28
C THR A 107 11.63 -2.20 8.48
N VAL A 108 12.70 -2.11 9.27
CA VAL A 108 13.45 -0.88 9.56
C VAL A 108 14.37 -0.56 8.37
N GLU A 109 15.01 -1.58 7.84
CA GLU A 109 15.93 -1.47 6.71
C GLU A 109 15.51 -2.37 5.54
N LYS A 110 16.16 -2.11 4.40
CA LYS A 110 15.99 -2.86 3.15
C LYS A 110 17.34 -2.91 2.45
N VAL A 111 17.52 -3.90 1.58
CA VAL A 111 18.75 -4.02 0.81
C VAL A 111 18.93 -2.79 -0.10
N PRO A 112 20.15 -2.23 -0.23
CA PRO A 112 20.39 -1.04 -1.05
C PRO A 112 19.84 -1.12 -2.48
N PHE A 113 19.89 -2.30 -3.10
CA PHE A 113 19.37 -2.54 -4.45
C PHE A 113 17.86 -2.42 -4.57
N LEU A 114 17.12 -2.61 -3.47
CA LEU A 114 15.67 -2.66 -3.45
C LEU A 114 15.07 -1.36 -2.90
N GLY A 115 15.59 -0.24 -3.39
CA GLY A 115 15.23 1.11 -2.98
C GLY A 115 13.73 1.42 -2.96
N ALA A 116 12.95 0.80 -3.85
CA ALA A 116 11.51 0.96 -4.01
C ALA A 116 10.66 0.15 -3.01
N THR A 117 11.22 -0.90 -2.40
CA THR A 117 10.44 -1.84 -1.55
C THR A 117 9.94 -1.23 -0.24
N TRP A 118 10.50 -0.09 0.19
CA TRP A 118 10.01 0.70 1.34
C TRP A 118 8.52 1.04 1.25
N PHE A 119 7.99 1.17 0.03
CA PHE A 119 6.58 1.43 -0.22
C PHE A 119 5.68 0.33 0.38
N LEU A 120 6.08 -0.94 0.26
CA LEU A 120 5.26 -2.08 0.66
C LEU A 120 4.99 -2.07 2.17
N THR A 121 6.04 -1.79 2.96
CA THR A 121 5.95 -1.72 4.42
C THR A 121 5.17 -0.48 4.87
N ALA A 122 5.41 0.66 4.23
CA ALA A 122 4.65 1.90 4.46
C ALA A 122 3.15 1.72 4.15
N LEU A 123 2.82 1.08 3.03
CA LEU A 123 1.44 0.81 2.65
C LEU A 123 0.77 -0.17 3.61
N PHE A 124 1.49 -1.20 4.07
CA PHE A 124 1.00 -2.11 5.08
C PHE A 124 0.65 -1.36 6.37
N GLN A 125 1.59 -0.60 6.93
CA GLN A 125 1.39 0.17 8.16
C GLN A 125 0.18 1.11 8.05
N VAL A 126 0.12 1.91 6.98
CA VAL A 126 -0.98 2.85 6.73
C VAL A 126 -2.31 2.12 6.60
N SER A 127 -2.36 1.02 5.84
CA SER A 127 -3.59 0.25 5.64
C SER A 127 -4.14 -0.33 6.96
N VAL A 128 -3.26 -0.82 7.84
CA VAL A 128 -3.65 -1.38 9.15
C VAL A 128 -4.11 -0.26 10.09
N ILE A 129 -3.35 0.82 10.21
CA ILE A 129 -3.70 1.96 11.08
C ILE A 129 -5.06 2.55 10.67
N ILE A 130 -5.24 2.80 9.37
CA ILE A 130 -6.50 3.35 8.86
C ILE A 130 -7.65 2.34 9.01
N HIS A 131 -7.43 1.04 8.78
CA HIS A 131 -8.44 0.03 9.04
C HIS A 131 -8.95 0.05 10.49
N LEU A 132 -8.02 0.12 11.46
CA LEU A 132 -8.36 0.22 12.87
C LEU A 132 -9.10 1.53 13.19
N ALA A 133 -8.64 2.65 12.62
CA ALA A 133 -9.30 3.95 12.78
C ALA A 133 -10.72 3.96 12.22
N ILE A 134 -10.93 3.42 11.01
CA ILE A 134 -12.25 3.27 10.38
C ILE A 134 -13.17 2.44 11.30
N ARG A 135 -12.70 1.32 11.86
CA ARG A 135 -13.50 0.50 12.77
C ARG A 135 -13.87 1.25 14.05
N GLY A 136 -12.94 2.02 14.62
CA GLY A 136 -13.18 2.84 15.80
C GLY A 136 -14.23 3.93 15.56
N PHE A 137 -14.17 4.58 14.39
CA PHE A 137 -15.08 5.68 14.03
C PHE A 137 -16.36 5.24 13.33
N ARG A 138 -16.52 3.95 12.99
CA ARG A 138 -17.65 3.44 12.18
C ARG A 138 -19.05 3.79 12.72
N LYS A 139 -19.20 3.87 14.06
CA LYS A 139 -20.49 4.18 14.70
C LYS A 139 -20.76 5.69 14.80
N ASN A 140 -19.77 6.53 14.54
CA ASN A 140 -19.90 7.98 14.63
C ASN A 140 -20.30 8.55 13.27
N LYS A 141 -21.39 9.32 13.22
CA LYS A 141 -21.84 10.02 12.00
C LYS A 141 -20.80 10.99 11.43
N TYR A 142 -19.89 11.50 12.26
CA TYR A 142 -18.80 12.39 11.85
C TYR A 142 -17.47 11.66 11.67
N GLY A 143 -17.46 10.32 11.70
CA GLY A 143 -16.24 9.51 11.64
C GLY A 143 -15.39 9.78 10.41
N ASP A 144 -16.01 9.96 9.24
CA ASP A 144 -15.29 10.23 7.99
C ASP A 144 -14.62 11.62 8.00
N PHE A 145 -15.31 12.64 8.52
CA PHE A 145 -14.73 13.98 8.68
C PHE A 145 -13.58 13.98 9.69
N ALA A 146 -13.71 13.21 10.79
CA ALA A 146 -12.63 13.04 11.75
C ALA A 146 -11.41 12.35 11.11
N LEU A 147 -11.63 11.29 10.30
CA LEU A 147 -10.57 10.62 9.55
C LEU A 147 -9.87 11.56 8.57
N LEU A 148 -10.63 12.37 7.81
CA LEU A 148 -10.05 13.39 6.92
C LEU A 148 -9.23 14.41 7.68
N GLY A 149 -9.76 14.95 8.79
CA GLY A 149 -9.06 15.92 9.62
C GLY A 149 -7.78 15.37 10.21
N MET A 150 -7.82 14.14 10.74
CA MET A 150 -6.62 13.45 11.23
C MET A 150 -5.60 13.21 10.12
N GLY A 151 -6.05 12.74 8.95
CA GLY A 151 -5.20 12.54 7.78
C GLY A 151 -4.52 13.82 7.30
N ALA A 152 -5.27 14.93 7.24
CA ALA A 152 -4.75 16.24 6.86
C ALA A 152 -3.69 16.74 7.86
N THR A 153 -3.94 16.59 9.16
CA THR A 153 -2.97 16.95 10.21
C THR A 153 -1.71 16.10 10.11
N VAL A 154 -1.83 14.78 9.95
CA VAL A 154 -0.68 13.87 9.79
C VAL A 154 0.10 14.20 8.51
N CYS A 155 -0.58 14.53 7.42
CA CYS A 155 0.05 14.98 6.18
C CYS A 155 0.84 16.28 6.37
N ALA A 156 0.24 17.28 7.02
CA ALA A 156 0.91 18.55 7.32
C ALA A 156 2.17 18.33 8.19
N LEU A 157 2.08 17.48 9.21
CA LEU A 157 3.23 17.10 10.04
C LEU A 157 4.32 16.39 9.22
N GLY A 158 3.94 15.53 8.28
CA GLY A 158 4.88 14.85 7.38
C GLY A 158 5.63 15.78 6.44
N PHE A 159 5.07 16.94 6.09
CA PHE A 159 5.79 17.99 5.36
C PHE A 159 6.61 18.91 6.27
N ALA A 160 6.17 19.12 7.51
CA ALA A 160 6.81 20.03 8.44
C ALA A 160 8.05 19.44 9.14
N ILE A 161 8.07 18.14 9.40
CA ILE A 161 9.11 17.46 10.17
C ILE A 161 9.72 16.34 9.33
N ASP A 162 11.06 16.30 9.24
CA ASP A 162 11.78 15.20 8.61
C ASP A 162 12.11 14.11 9.64
N PHE A 163 11.36 13.01 9.56
CA PHE A 163 11.52 11.84 10.40
C PHE A 163 12.38 10.78 9.70
N PRO A 164 13.20 10.03 10.46
CA PRO A 164 14.03 8.98 9.89
C PRO A 164 13.20 7.85 9.25
N HIS A 165 13.86 6.97 8.51
CA HIS A 165 13.25 5.80 7.87
C HIS A 165 12.05 6.11 6.94
N ARG A 166 12.04 7.31 6.35
CA ARG A 166 11.00 7.78 5.40
C ARG A 166 9.59 7.88 6.02
N ILE A 167 9.48 7.95 7.35
CA ILE A 167 8.21 8.06 8.08
C ILE A 167 7.42 9.29 7.62
N SER A 168 8.08 10.43 7.41
CA SER A 168 7.45 11.65 6.88
C SER A 168 6.69 11.41 5.58
N ARG A 169 7.27 10.62 4.67
CA ARG A 169 6.63 10.27 3.38
C ARG A 169 5.43 9.35 3.60
N THR A 170 5.53 8.41 4.52
CA THR A 170 4.42 7.52 4.92
C THR A 170 3.25 8.31 5.52
N MET A 171 3.54 9.32 6.34
CA MET A 171 2.55 10.23 6.91
C MET A 171 1.81 11.01 5.81
N VAL A 172 2.53 11.61 4.86
CA VAL A 172 1.92 12.28 3.70
C VAL A 172 1.04 11.31 2.91
N CYS A 173 1.53 10.10 2.62
CA CYS A 173 0.80 9.10 1.86
C CYS A 173 -0.47 8.57 2.55
N SER A 174 -0.53 8.63 3.89
CA SER A 174 -1.71 8.21 4.65
C SER A 174 -2.96 9.01 4.29
N PHE A 175 -2.81 10.32 4.03
CA PHE A 175 -3.92 11.17 3.60
C PHE A 175 -4.50 10.73 2.25
N PHE A 176 -3.64 10.35 1.30
CA PHE A 176 -4.09 9.85 0.00
C PHE A 176 -4.82 8.52 0.12
N TYR A 177 -4.39 7.65 1.04
CA TYR A 177 -5.12 6.41 1.33
C TYR A 177 -6.53 6.69 1.87
N ILE A 178 -6.67 7.60 2.84
CA ILE A 178 -7.98 8.01 3.39
C ILE A 178 -8.85 8.61 2.28
N SER A 179 -8.27 9.46 1.44
CA SER A 179 -8.97 10.08 0.30
C SER A 179 -9.49 9.01 -0.68
N GLY A 180 -8.69 7.99 -0.98
CA GLY A 180 -9.09 6.87 -1.82
C GLY A 180 -10.22 6.04 -1.20
N TYR A 181 -10.14 5.77 0.10
CA TYR A 181 -11.21 5.08 0.84
C TYR A 181 -12.54 5.82 0.75
N LEU A 182 -12.52 7.14 1.00
CA LEU A 182 -13.73 7.95 0.96
C LEU A 182 -14.26 8.11 -0.46
N TYR A 183 -13.37 8.21 -1.44
CA TYR A 183 -13.76 8.20 -2.85
C TYR A 183 -14.54 6.92 -3.21
N ASN A 184 -14.05 5.74 -2.80
CA ASN A 184 -14.78 4.50 -3.02
C ASN A 184 -16.13 4.47 -2.27
N LYS A 185 -16.16 4.96 -1.03
CA LYS A 185 -17.38 5.01 -0.22
C LYS A 185 -18.47 5.91 -0.83
N ILE A 186 -18.09 7.08 -1.37
CA ILE A 186 -19.02 8.07 -1.94
C ILE A 186 -19.56 7.60 -3.29
N TYR A 187 -18.68 7.09 -4.16
CA TYR A 187 -19.02 6.76 -5.54
C TYR A 187 -19.35 5.28 -5.77
N GLY A 188 -19.34 4.46 -4.71
CA GLY A 188 -19.71 3.04 -4.77
C GLY A 188 -18.89 2.23 -5.78
N LEU A 189 -17.70 2.70 -6.18
CA LEU A 189 -17.00 2.23 -7.38
C LEU A 189 -16.55 0.77 -7.32
N VAL A 190 -16.46 0.19 -6.12
CA VAL A 190 -16.17 -1.23 -5.90
C VAL A 190 -17.44 -2.03 -5.57
N TRP A 191 -18.52 -1.38 -5.12
CA TRP A 191 -19.72 -2.05 -4.59
C TRP A 191 -20.90 -2.09 -5.58
N GLU A 192 -21.19 -1.00 -6.29
CA GLU A 192 -22.36 -0.93 -7.18
C GLU A 192 -22.25 -1.81 -8.42
N LYS A 193 -21.04 -1.98 -8.97
CA LYS A 193 -20.83 -2.84 -10.16
C LYS A 193 -20.94 -4.33 -9.85
N GLY A 194 -20.45 -4.76 -8.67
CA GLY A 194 -20.56 -6.15 -8.24
C GLY A 194 -22.02 -6.59 -8.02
N GLN A 195 -22.88 -5.69 -7.55
CA GLN A 195 -24.30 -6.00 -7.34
C GLN A 195 -25.16 -5.86 -8.60
N LYS A 196 -24.90 -4.89 -9.48
CA LYS A 196 -25.63 -4.74 -10.75
C LYS A 196 -25.45 -5.94 -11.69
N LEU A 197 -24.28 -6.57 -11.71
CA LEU A 197 -24.00 -7.72 -12.56
C LEU A 197 -24.52 -9.04 -11.98
N SER A 198 -24.63 -9.17 -10.65
CA SER A 198 -25.31 -10.31 -10.03
C SER A 198 -26.84 -10.26 -10.16
N GLY A 199 -27.41 -9.07 -10.38
CA GLY A 199 -28.85 -8.91 -10.66
C GLY A 199 -29.23 -9.30 -12.08
N HIS A 200 -28.40 -8.94 -13.08
CA HIS A 200 -28.69 -9.25 -14.48
C HIS A 200 -28.43 -10.71 -14.88
N SER A 201 -27.65 -11.48 -14.13
CA SER A 201 -27.47 -12.92 -14.40
C SER A 201 -28.64 -13.78 -13.92
N GLN A 202 -29.57 -13.24 -13.13
CA GLN A 202 -30.76 -13.97 -12.65
C GLN A 202 -32.03 -13.71 -13.48
N GLU A 203 -32.07 -12.65 -14.30
CA GLU A 203 -33.24 -12.34 -15.13
C GLU A 203 -33.20 -13.02 -16.52
N GLY A 204 -32.11 -13.71 -16.88
CA GLY A 204 -31.94 -14.36 -18.18
C GLY A 204 -32.36 -15.84 -18.26
N PHE A 205 -32.88 -16.43 -17.19
CA PHE A 205 -33.21 -17.87 -17.15
C PHE A 205 -34.66 -18.16 -16.71
N SER A 206 -35.60 -17.36 -17.18
CA SER A 206 -37.03 -17.66 -17.04
C SER A 206 -37.85 -17.15 -18.21
N LEU A 207 -37.71 -17.77 -19.39
CA LEU A 207 -38.78 -17.76 -20.39
C LEU A 207 -38.80 -19.11 -21.13
N SER A 208 -39.88 -19.84 -20.83
CA SER A 208 -40.63 -20.84 -21.62
C SER A 208 -39.88 -21.81 -22.52
#